data_AF-A0A954UAJ3-F1
#
_entry.id   AF-A0A954UAJ3-F1
#
_cell.length_a   1.000
_cell.length_b   1.000
_cell.length_c   1.000
_cell.angle_alpha   90.00
_cell.angle_beta   90.00
_cell.angle_gamma   90.00
#
_symmetry.space_group_name_H-M   'P 1'
#
loop_
_entity.id
_entity.type
_entity.pdbx_description
1 polymer ?
#
loop_
_entity_poly.entity_id
_entity_poly.type
_entity_poly.pdbx_seq_one_letter_code
_entity_poly.pdbx_strand_id
1 'polypeptide(L)'
;MNMCNYQQTLHDHYLDPHHRGPCDDATHAAMVRCNDNNCQLEFELSLDGDGIILQAWFEGDGCQTCEGLASMLANACEGQPQTAWAQLSFAHWCQQLGWSAEELLELTPCCALPLLALQAALRSPLDTLDDDLADGTSFGGPSLREEC
;
A
#
# COMPACT_ATOMS: atom_id res chain seq x y z
N MET A 1 14.68 -10.67 24.59
CA MET A 1 13.78 -10.85 23.44
C MET A 1 14.66 -10.93 22.20
N ASN A 2 14.56 -11.99 21.39
CA ASN A 2 15.60 -12.39 20.44
C ASN A 2 15.58 -11.50 19.17
N MET A 3 16.57 -10.62 19.00
CA MET A 3 16.78 -9.75 17.82
C MET A 3 16.72 -10.52 16.48
N CYS A 4 17.06 -11.82 16.49
CA CYS A 4 17.02 -12.71 15.32
C CYS A 4 15.62 -12.97 14.76
N ASN A 5 14.53 -12.82 15.54
CA ASN A 5 13.20 -13.19 15.05
C ASN A 5 12.61 -12.14 14.10
N TYR A 6 12.69 -10.84 14.41
CA TYR A 6 12.05 -9.83 13.57
C TYR A 6 12.79 -9.63 12.24
N GLN A 7 14.12 -9.69 12.22
CA GLN A 7 14.90 -9.56 10.99
C GLN A 7 14.61 -10.72 10.02
N GLN A 8 14.44 -11.94 10.54
CA GLN A 8 14.04 -13.09 9.74
C GLN A 8 12.62 -12.93 9.20
N THR A 9 11.66 -12.52 10.03
CA THR A 9 10.28 -12.25 9.57
C THR A 9 10.24 -11.17 8.49
N LEU A 10 10.95 -10.06 8.68
CA LEU A 10 11.03 -8.99 7.68
C LEU A 10 11.67 -9.46 6.38
N HIS A 11 12.72 -10.28 6.47
CA HIS A 11 13.38 -10.83 5.30
C HIS A 11 12.49 -11.81 4.54
N ASP A 12 11.72 -12.64 5.25
CA ASP A 12 10.76 -13.57 4.65
C ASP A 12 9.68 -12.82 3.87
N HIS A 13 9.07 -11.81 4.50
CA HIS A 13 8.10 -10.92 3.86
C HIS A 13 8.69 -10.05 2.74
N TYR A 14 10.00 -9.82 2.73
CA TYR A 14 10.66 -9.15 1.61
C TYR A 14 10.88 -10.09 0.43
N LEU A 15 11.25 -11.36 0.68
CA LEU A 15 11.48 -12.36 -0.35
C LEU A 15 10.18 -12.87 -0.97
N ASP A 16 9.13 -13.05 -0.16
CA ASP A 16 7.79 -13.49 -0.58
C ASP A 16 6.74 -12.50 -0.02
N PRO A 17 6.61 -11.31 -0.63
CA PRO A 17 5.71 -10.29 -0.14
C PRO A 17 4.25 -10.65 -0.42
N HIS A 18 3.47 -10.73 0.66
CA HIS A 18 2.02 -10.84 0.60
C HIS A 18 1.39 -9.58 -0.01
N HIS A 19 0.60 -9.75 -1.09
CA HIS A 19 -0.12 -8.67 -1.78
C HIS A 19 0.73 -7.52 -2.34
N ARG A 20 1.87 -7.86 -2.96
CA ARG A 20 2.64 -6.90 -3.79
C ARG A 20 2.05 -6.82 -5.20
N GLY A 21 1.72 -5.61 -5.65
CA GLY A 21 1.13 -5.33 -6.97
C GLY A 21 -0.19 -4.56 -6.88
N PRO A 22 -0.91 -4.42 -8.00
CA PRO A 22 -2.11 -3.60 -8.06
C PRO A 22 -3.33 -4.29 -7.45
N CYS A 23 -4.23 -3.51 -6.84
CA CYS A 23 -5.55 -3.97 -6.41
C CYS A 23 -6.62 -3.68 -7.48
N ASP A 24 -7.29 -4.73 -7.98
CA ASP A 24 -8.32 -4.59 -9.04
C ASP A 24 -9.56 -3.81 -8.58
N ASP A 25 -9.94 -3.97 -7.30
CA ASP A 25 -11.12 -3.36 -6.68
C ASP A 25 -10.72 -2.33 -5.61
N ALA A 26 -9.68 -1.54 -5.89
CA ALA A 26 -9.22 -0.51 -4.98
C ALA A 26 -10.31 0.56 -4.78
N THR A 27 -10.73 0.78 -3.54
CA THR A 27 -11.64 1.87 -3.18
C THR A 27 -10.89 3.07 -2.61
N HIS A 28 -9.66 2.85 -2.12
CA HIS A 28 -8.82 3.86 -1.50
C HIS A 28 -7.36 3.64 -1.92
N ALA A 29 -6.63 4.71 -2.18
CA ALA A 29 -5.20 4.61 -2.47
C ALA A 29 -4.43 5.85 -2.06
N ALA A 30 -3.18 5.65 -1.63
CA ALA A 30 -2.25 6.76 -1.43
C ALA A 30 -0.80 6.33 -1.57
N MET A 31 0.00 7.22 -2.18
CA MET A 31 1.45 7.12 -2.25
C MET A 31 2.11 8.09 -1.27
N VAL A 32 3.07 7.58 -0.49
CA VAL A 32 3.87 8.37 0.44
C VAL A 32 5.35 8.15 0.16
N ARG A 33 6.14 9.24 0.30
CA ARG A 33 7.59 9.24 0.08
C ARG A 33 8.31 9.71 1.34
N CYS A 34 9.39 9.02 1.68
CA CYS A 34 10.34 9.43 2.69
C CYS A 34 11.45 10.27 2.05
N ASN A 35 11.57 11.54 2.45
CA ASN A 35 12.50 12.48 1.83
C ASN A 35 13.98 12.19 2.17
N ASP A 36 14.25 11.53 3.30
CA ASP A 36 15.60 11.22 3.76
C ASP A 36 16.23 9.99 3.07
N ASN A 37 15.42 8.98 2.76
CA ASN A 37 15.92 7.67 2.32
C ASN A 37 15.49 7.26 0.91
N ASN A 38 14.86 8.17 0.15
CA ASN A 38 14.28 7.92 -1.17
C ASN A 38 13.38 6.66 -1.21
N CYS A 39 12.78 6.30 -0.09
CA CYS A 39 11.82 5.20 -0.02
C CYS A 39 10.44 5.73 -0.39
N GLN A 40 9.75 5.03 -1.27
CA GLN A 40 8.40 5.31 -1.72
C GLN A 40 7.55 4.08 -1.50
N LEU A 41 6.32 4.28 -1.00
CA LEU A 41 5.35 3.22 -0.84
C LEU A 41 3.96 3.74 -1.19
N GLU A 42 3.25 2.96 -1.99
CA GLU A 42 1.85 3.13 -2.33
C GLU A 42 1.05 1.98 -1.75
N PHE A 43 -0.08 2.30 -1.11
CA PHE A 43 -1.06 1.32 -0.66
C PHE A 43 -2.35 1.53 -1.43
N GLU A 44 -2.93 0.42 -1.87
CA GLU A 44 -4.25 0.32 -2.47
C GLU A 44 -5.11 -0.60 -1.61
N LEU A 45 -6.26 -0.11 -1.17
CA LEU A 45 -7.12 -0.81 -0.22
C LEU A 45 -8.51 -0.98 -0.83
N SER A 46 -9.08 -2.17 -0.64
CA SER A 46 -10.50 -2.42 -0.88
C SER A 46 -11.22 -2.45 0.48
N LEU A 47 -12.22 -1.60 0.62
CA LEU A 47 -13.04 -1.49 1.83
C LEU A 47 -14.49 -1.78 1.49
N ASP A 48 -15.16 -2.54 2.36
CA ASP A 48 -16.61 -2.77 2.29
C ASP A 48 -17.40 -1.55 2.80
N GLY A 49 -18.73 -1.54 2.59
CA GLY A 49 -19.64 -0.50 3.06
C GLY A 49 -19.63 -0.28 4.59
N ASP A 50 -19.28 -1.30 5.38
CA ASP A 50 -19.09 -1.18 6.84
C ASP A 50 -17.70 -0.66 7.25
N GLY A 51 -16.81 -0.39 6.30
CA GLY A 51 -15.45 0.08 6.56
C GLY A 51 -14.49 -1.01 7.04
N ILE A 52 -14.76 -2.27 6.68
CA ILE A 52 -13.83 -3.40 6.87
C ILE A 52 -12.86 -3.44 5.70
N ILE A 53 -11.57 -3.58 5.99
CA ILE A 53 -10.53 -3.75 4.96
C ILE A 53 -10.65 -5.17 4.42
N LEU A 54 -11.13 -5.32 3.18
CA LEU A 54 -11.26 -6.61 2.51
C LEU A 54 -9.91 -7.11 2.01
N GLN A 55 -9.19 -6.21 1.35
CA GLN A 55 -7.87 -6.49 0.79
C GLN A 55 -6.97 -5.26 0.93
N ALA A 56 -5.68 -5.50 1.14
CA ALA A 56 -4.67 -4.46 1.16
C ALA A 56 -3.50 -4.88 0.27
N TRP A 57 -3.24 -4.09 -0.75
CA TRP A 57 -2.15 -4.28 -1.70
C TRP A 57 -1.17 -3.12 -1.59
N PHE A 58 0.08 -3.38 -1.96
CA PHE A 58 1.10 -2.34 -1.95
C PHE A 58 2.05 -2.44 -3.15
N GLU A 59 2.55 -1.29 -3.56
CA GLU A 59 3.67 -1.14 -4.46
C GLU A 59 4.72 -0.23 -3.83
N GLY A 60 5.99 -0.62 -3.91
CA GLY A 60 7.06 0.11 -3.23
C GLY A 60 8.36 0.09 -3.99
N ASP A 61 9.08 1.20 -3.89
CA ASP A 61 10.49 1.32 -4.24
C ASP A 61 11.22 1.80 -2.99
N GLY A 62 11.82 0.88 -2.26
CA GLY A 62 12.36 1.17 -0.92
C GLY A 62 13.33 0.12 -0.43
N CYS A 63 13.75 0.24 0.83
CA CYS A 63 14.62 -0.74 1.46
C CYS A 63 13.85 -2.03 1.84
N GLN A 64 14.59 -3.12 2.04
CA GLN A 64 14.01 -4.43 2.40
C GLN A 64 13.12 -4.36 3.65
N THR A 65 13.52 -3.57 4.65
CA THR A 65 12.74 -3.33 5.87
C THR A 65 11.40 -2.65 5.56
N CYS A 66 11.39 -1.69 4.63
CA CYS A 66 10.19 -0.96 4.25
C CYS A 66 9.18 -1.87 3.56
N GLU A 67 9.62 -2.63 2.55
CA GLU A 67 8.74 -3.56 1.82
C GLU A 67 8.30 -4.74 2.70
N GLY A 68 9.19 -5.28 3.55
CA GLY A 68 8.84 -6.33 4.49
C GLY A 68 7.78 -5.88 5.52
N LEU A 69 7.92 -4.68 6.08
CA LEU A 69 6.90 -4.10 6.98
C LEU A 69 5.59 -3.80 6.24
N ALA A 70 5.65 -3.36 4.98
CA ALA A 70 4.46 -3.13 4.16
C ALA A 70 3.67 -4.43 3.94
N SER A 71 4.35 -5.52 3.59
CA SER A 71 3.73 -6.84 3.46
C SER A 71 3.12 -7.33 4.77
N MET A 72 3.80 -7.13 5.90
CA MET A 72 3.25 -7.47 7.21
C MET A 72 1.99 -6.67 7.54
N LEU A 73 1.95 -5.37 7.23
CA LEU A 73 0.78 -4.53 7.43
C LEU A 73 -0.38 -4.95 6.54
N ALA A 74 -0.12 -5.22 5.27
CA ALA A 74 -1.11 -5.69 4.31
C ALA A 74 -1.81 -6.94 4.84
N ASN A 75 -1.06 -7.96 5.26
CA ASN A 75 -1.64 -9.17 5.85
C ASN A 75 -2.35 -8.92 7.18
N ALA A 76 -1.83 -8.02 8.04
CA ALA A 76 -2.38 -7.80 9.37
C ALA A 76 -3.71 -7.00 9.36
N CYS A 77 -3.90 -6.10 8.39
CA CYS A 77 -5.07 -5.24 8.33
C CYS A 77 -6.28 -5.87 7.64
N GLU A 78 -6.08 -6.94 6.86
CA GLU A 78 -7.16 -7.69 6.21
C GLU A 78 -8.16 -8.25 7.23
N GLY A 79 -9.45 -8.06 6.93
CA GLY A 79 -10.56 -8.44 7.81
C GLY A 79 -10.71 -7.58 9.06
N GLN A 80 -9.93 -6.51 9.22
CA GLN A 80 -10.03 -5.59 10.35
C GLN A 80 -10.79 -4.31 9.97
N PRO A 81 -11.44 -3.64 10.95
CA PRO A 81 -12.06 -2.35 10.71
C PRO A 81 -11.00 -1.26 10.48
N GLN A 82 -11.21 -0.39 9.51
CA GLN A 82 -10.31 0.72 9.21
C GLN A 82 -10.03 1.63 10.41
N THR A 83 -10.99 1.74 11.33
CA THR A 83 -10.89 2.57 12.54
C THR A 83 -9.80 2.08 13.50
N ALA A 84 -9.50 0.78 13.51
CA ALA A 84 -8.40 0.21 14.30
C ALA A 84 -7.02 0.64 13.79
N TRP A 85 -6.89 0.83 12.46
CA TRP A 85 -5.64 1.14 11.79
C TRP A 85 -5.40 2.63 11.60
N ALA A 86 -6.48 3.41 11.42
CA ALA A 86 -6.43 4.84 11.17
C ALA A 86 -5.72 5.65 12.29
N GLN A 87 -5.75 5.14 13.53
CA GLN A 87 -5.15 5.79 14.70
C GLN A 87 -4.05 4.94 15.38
N LEU A 88 -3.67 3.81 14.77
CA LEU A 88 -2.63 2.94 15.31
C LEU A 88 -1.28 3.68 15.30
N SER A 89 -0.55 3.65 16.41
CA SER A 89 0.82 4.17 16.44
C SER A 89 1.80 3.07 16.08
N PHE A 90 2.89 3.43 15.39
CA PHE A 90 3.95 2.49 15.02
C PHE A 90 4.54 1.80 16.26
N ALA A 91 4.71 2.55 17.35
CA ALA A 91 5.16 2.02 18.63
C ALA A 91 4.21 0.96 19.21
N HIS A 92 2.89 1.21 19.16
CA HIS A 92 1.91 0.24 19.66
C HIS A 92 1.88 -1.03 18.79
N TRP A 93 1.97 -0.88 17.47
CA TRP A 93 2.04 -2.02 16.56
C TRP A 93 3.30 -2.88 16.82
N CYS A 94 4.47 -2.25 16.97
CA CYS A 94 5.69 -2.97 17.34
C CYS A 94 5.54 -3.71 18.68
N GLN A 95 4.91 -3.09 19.69
CA GLN A 95 4.64 -3.74 20.97
C GLN A 95 3.76 -4.99 20.84
N GLN A 96 2.75 -4.97 19.98
CA GLN A 96 1.90 -6.13 19.71
C GLN A 96 2.69 -7.31 19.11
N LEU A 97 3.70 -7.01 18.29
CA LEU A 97 4.63 -8.00 17.72
C LEU A 97 5.73 -8.43 18.72
N GLY A 98 5.82 -7.77 19.88
CA GLY A 98 6.90 -7.96 20.85
C GLY A 98 8.24 -7.34 20.42
N TRP A 99 8.20 -6.35 19.53
CA TRP A 99 9.36 -5.65 18.96
C TRP A 99 9.53 -4.25 19.56
N SER A 100 10.75 -3.71 19.52
CA SER A 100 11.05 -2.34 19.94
C SER A 100 10.99 -1.39 18.74
N ALA A 101 10.11 -0.39 18.82
CA ALA A 101 10.03 0.65 17.79
C ALA A 101 11.28 1.53 17.77
N GLU A 102 11.90 1.78 18.93
CA GLU A 102 13.14 2.56 19.03
C GLU A 102 14.26 1.84 18.28
N GLU A 103 14.45 0.54 18.51
CA GLU A 103 15.49 -0.24 17.81
C GLU A 103 15.25 -0.27 16.29
N LEU A 104 14.00 -0.38 15.84
CA LEU A 104 13.68 -0.34 14.40
C LEU A 104 13.94 1.03 13.78
N LEU A 105 13.59 2.11 14.47
CA LEU A 105 13.84 3.48 14.02
C LEU A 105 15.34 3.81 13.98
N GLU A 106 16.12 3.29 14.94
CA GLU A 106 17.58 3.42 14.95
C GLU A 106 18.24 2.67 13.77
N LEU A 107 17.69 1.52 13.37
CA LEU A 107 18.17 0.77 12.21
C LEU A 107 17.82 1.44 10.89
N THR A 108 16.56 1.87 10.73
CA THR A 108 16.11 2.49 9.49
C THR A 108 14.92 3.43 9.75
N PRO A 109 15.07 4.76 9.58
CA PRO A 109 14.03 5.73 9.91
C PRO A 109 12.77 5.59 9.04
N CYS A 110 12.86 4.96 7.87
CA CYS A 110 11.70 4.72 7.02
C CYS A 110 10.81 3.55 7.48
N CYS A 111 11.10 2.88 8.61
CA CYS A 111 10.28 1.78 9.13
C CYS A 111 8.84 2.20 9.48
N ALA A 112 8.61 3.48 9.80
CA ALA A 112 7.27 4.01 10.05
C ALA A 112 6.51 4.38 8.76
N LEU A 113 7.21 4.48 7.62
CA LEU A 113 6.62 4.88 6.33
C LEU A 113 5.44 3.99 5.91
N PRO A 114 5.50 2.64 6.05
CA PRO A 114 4.41 1.78 5.64
C PRO A 114 3.10 2.04 6.39
N LEU A 115 3.17 2.27 7.71
CA LEU A 115 1.99 2.60 8.50
C LEU A 115 1.41 3.96 8.11
N LEU A 116 2.28 4.94 7.83
CA LEU A 116 1.86 6.26 7.36
C LEU A 116 1.18 6.18 5.98
N ALA A 117 1.70 5.36 5.07
CA ALA A 117 1.13 5.14 3.75
C ALA A 117 -0.23 4.44 3.83
N LEU A 118 -0.35 3.38 4.64
CA LEU A 118 -1.64 2.72 4.92
C LEU A 118 -2.68 3.71 5.46
N GLN A 119 -2.30 4.54 6.44
CA GLN A 119 -3.19 5.55 7.02
C GLN A 119 -3.54 6.67 6.04
N ALA A 120 -2.63 7.03 5.14
CA ALA A 120 -2.91 7.98 4.07
C ALA A 120 -3.92 7.41 3.08
N ALA A 121 -3.78 6.12 2.71
CA ALA A 121 -4.72 5.43 1.83
C ALA A 121 -6.12 5.39 2.46
N LEU A 122 -6.25 5.02 3.73
CA LEU A 122 -7.53 5.05 4.46
C LEU A 122 -8.24 6.41 4.48
N ARG A 123 -7.53 7.52 4.24
CA ARG A 123 -8.09 8.87 4.18
C ARG A 123 -8.28 9.38 2.75
N SER A 124 -7.90 8.60 1.75
CA SER A 124 -7.86 8.97 0.34
C SER A 124 -8.74 8.01 -0.46
N PRO A 125 -10.08 8.15 -0.38
CA PRO A 125 -10.96 7.39 -1.26
C PRO A 125 -10.65 7.74 -2.71
N LEU A 126 -10.57 6.72 -3.55
CA LEU A 126 -10.54 6.88 -4.99
C LEU A 126 -11.92 7.38 -5.38
N ASP A 127 -12.02 8.65 -5.76
CA ASP A 127 -13.25 9.17 -6.37
C ASP A 127 -13.42 8.37 -7.65
N THR A 128 -14.40 7.46 -7.69
CA THR A 128 -14.84 6.80 -8.91
C THR A 128 -15.52 7.87 -9.75
N LEU A 129 -14.71 8.77 -10.33
CA LEU A 129 -15.12 9.59 -11.46
C LEU A 129 -15.38 8.62 -12.61
N ASP A 130 -16.64 8.19 -12.63
CA ASP A 130 -17.48 7.80 -13.74
C ASP A 130 -16.76 7.27 -14.99
N ASP A 131 -17.16 6.05 -15.31
CA ASP A 131 -17.16 5.38 -16.61
C ASP A 131 -17.69 6.31 -17.73
N ASP A 132 -16.92 7.32 -18.15
CA ASP A 132 -17.29 8.25 -19.23
C ASP A 132 -16.13 8.52 -20.20
N LEU A 133 -15.32 7.48 -20.45
CA LEU A 133 -14.40 7.43 -21.60
C LEU A 133 -14.67 6.20 -22.47
N ALA A 134 -15.95 5.93 -22.70
CA ALA A 134 -16.41 5.26 -23.91
C ALA A 134 -16.90 6.30 -24.94
N ASP A 135 -16.21 7.42 -25.13
CA ASP A 135 -16.51 8.34 -26.24
C ASP A 135 -15.86 7.83 -27.52
N GLY A 136 -16.72 7.31 -28.39
CA GLY A 136 -16.35 6.67 -29.63
C GLY A 136 -15.73 7.63 -30.62
N THR A 137 -14.49 7.35 -31.02
CA THR A 137 -14.03 7.77 -32.35
C THR A 137 -14.42 6.71 -33.37
N SER A 138 -15.71 6.71 -33.70
CA SER A 138 -16.18 6.29 -35.01
C SER A 138 -15.60 7.24 -36.05
N PHE A 139 -14.35 7.01 -36.48
CA PHE A 139 -13.84 7.63 -37.69
C PHE A 139 -14.28 6.78 -38.88
N GLY A 140 -15.57 6.91 -39.20
CA GLY A 140 -16.10 6.52 -40.50
C GLY A 140 -15.31 7.24 -41.59
N GLY A 141 -14.81 6.48 -42.56
CA GLY A 141 -14.08 7.02 -43.71
C GLY A 141 -14.88 8.03 -44.53
N PRO A 142 -14.30 8.50 -45.64
CA PRO A 142 -14.53 7.69 -46.82
C PRO A 142 -13.27 7.36 -47.61
N SER A 143 -13.38 6.21 -48.26
CA SER A 143 -12.50 5.68 -49.28
C SER A 143 -12.44 6.58 -50.52
N LEU A 144 -11.30 6.43 -51.22
CA LEU A 144 -11.18 6.39 -52.68
C LEU A 144 -11.48 7.68 -53.48
N ARG A 145 -10.43 8.18 -54.14
CA ARG A 145 -10.26 8.24 -55.62
C ARG A 145 -9.16 9.27 -55.91
N GLU A 146 -8.02 8.86 -56.46
CA GLU A 146 -7.77 8.87 -57.92
C GLU A 146 -8.22 10.18 -58.58
N GLU A 147 -7.28 10.86 -59.25
CA GLU A 147 -7.31 11.28 -60.67
C GLU A 147 -6.42 12.53 -60.88
N CYS A 148 -5.49 12.40 -61.85
CA CYS A 148 -4.70 13.42 -62.57
C CYS A 148 -3.38 13.95 -61.97
#